data_AF-A0A2C9JDI2-F1
#
_entry.id   AF-A0A2C9JDI2-F1
#
_cell.length_a   1.000
_cell.length_b   1.000
_cell.length_c   1.000
_cell.angle_alpha   90.00
_cell.angle_beta   90.00
_cell.angle_gamma   90.00
#
_symmetry.space_group_name_H-M   'P 1'
#
loop_
_entity.id
_entity.type
_entity.pdbx_description
1 polymer ?
#
loop_
_entity_poly.entity_id
_entity_poly.type
_entity_poly.pdbx_seq_one_letter_code
_entity_poly.pdbx_strand_id
1 'polypeptide(L)'
;MYRIARQPSYYDEVLPLVRLADELTSFDPGYNVSSGGDRTVARRHGESEVHNTDKEFRIRMDLHHYRPEEVKITSDNTKITINAKHEEKQDNHGFVSREITRIYKLPEDVDPKSVTSAMNAHGILSIKVQKKSPEEPKEIPIPVTFK
;
A
#
# COMPACT_ATOMS: atom_id res chain seq x y z
N MET A 1 -33.77 -20.04 -47.03
CA MET A 1 -32.94 -18.90 -46.61
C MET A 1 -32.82 -18.94 -45.09
N TYR A 2 -31.64 -19.24 -44.54
CA TYR A 2 -31.39 -19.12 -43.11
C TYR A 2 -30.76 -17.76 -42.82
N ARG A 3 -31.39 -16.96 -41.94
CA ARG A 3 -30.85 -15.70 -41.43
C ARG A 3 -30.01 -16.03 -40.20
N ILE A 4 -28.69 -15.84 -40.29
CA ILE A 4 -27.77 -15.99 -39.16
C ILE A 4 -27.95 -14.76 -38.26
N ALA A 5 -28.47 -14.95 -37.04
CA ALA A 5 -28.39 -13.93 -36.01
C ALA A 5 -26.93 -13.85 -35.52
N ARG A 6 -26.31 -12.67 -35.59
CA ARG A 6 -24.99 -12.45 -34.98
C ARG A 6 -25.15 -12.54 -33.46
N GLN A 7 -24.40 -13.43 -32.82
CA GLN A 7 -24.21 -13.35 -31.37
C GLN A 7 -23.37 -12.09 -31.06
N PRO A 8 -23.74 -11.29 -30.03
CA PRO A 8 -22.90 -10.17 -29.61
C PRO A 8 -21.56 -10.71 -29.10
N SER A 9 -20.47 -10.03 -29.42
CA SER A 9 -19.16 -10.41 -28.90
C SER A 9 -19.02 -9.90 -27.47
N TYR A 10 -18.31 -10.63 -26.61
CA TYR A 10 -17.99 -10.23 -25.24
C TYR A 10 -17.41 -8.80 -25.13
N TYR A 11 -16.79 -8.30 -26.21
CA TYR A 11 -16.22 -6.95 -26.28
C TYR A 11 -17.26 -5.83 -26.43
N ASP A 12 -18.48 -6.13 -26.86
CA ASP A 12 -19.56 -5.13 -27.00
C ASP A 12 -20.17 -4.74 -25.63
N GLU A 13 -20.04 -5.59 -24.61
CA GLU A 13 -20.55 -5.31 -23.25
C GLU A 13 -19.51 -4.70 -22.30
N VAL A 14 -18.21 -4.85 -22.58
CA VAL A 14 -17.12 -4.36 -21.71
C VAL A 14 -16.68 -2.93 -22.02
N LEU A 15 -16.95 -2.41 -23.22
CA LEU A 15 -16.57 -1.03 -23.61
C LEU A 15 -17.24 0.08 -22.76
N PRO A 16 -18.51 -0.04 -22.31
CA PRO A 16 -19.10 0.90 -21.37
C PRO A 16 -18.45 0.88 -19.97
N LEU A 17 -17.94 -0.27 -19.53
CA LEU A 17 -17.31 -0.43 -18.22
C LEU A 17 -15.88 0.15 -18.18
N VAL A 18 -15.14 0.07 -19.28
CA VAL A 18 -13.81 0.71 -19.39
C VAL A 18 -13.92 2.23 -19.27
N ARG A 19 -15.00 2.83 -19.78
CA ARG A 19 -15.27 4.27 -19.65
C ARG A 19 -15.51 4.70 -18.20
N LEU A 20 -15.99 3.80 -17.33
CA LEU A 20 -16.18 4.06 -15.90
C LEU A 20 -14.87 3.97 -15.10
N ALA A 21 -13.88 3.22 -15.59
CA ALA A 21 -12.57 3.10 -14.95
C ALA A 21 -11.75 4.39 -15.10
N ASP A 22 -11.87 5.11 -16.22
CA ASP A 22 -11.20 6.38 -16.43
C ASP A 22 -11.77 7.49 -15.52
N GLU A 23 -13.08 7.52 -15.24
CA GLU A 23 -13.69 8.52 -14.35
C GLU A 23 -13.30 8.33 -12.86
N LEU A 24 -12.97 7.12 -12.42
CA LEU A 24 -12.50 6.86 -11.04
C LEU A 24 -11.02 7.23 -10.81
N THR A 25 -10.28 7.60 -11.86
CA THR A 25 -8.88 8.04 -11.73
C THR A 25 -8.71 9.54 -11.46
N SER A 26 -9.81 10.30 -11.35
CA SER A 26 -9.76 11.67 -10.81
C SER A 26 -9.92 11.70 -9.29
N PHE A 27 -9.04 10.98 -8.58
CA PHE A 27 -8.88 11.17 -7.14
C PHE A 27 -7.60 11.97 -6.89
N ASP A 28 -7.82 13.26 -6.63
CA ASP A 28 -6.84 14.21 -6.12
C ASP A 28 -6.01 13.58 -4.97
N PRO A 29 -4.67 13.64 -4.98
CA PRO A 29 -3.83 13.13 -3.89
C PRO A 29 -3.88 14.10 -2.70
N GLY A 30 -5.06 14.22 -2.09
CA GLY A 30 -5.28 14.90 -0.83
C GLY A 30 -4.91 13.99 0.32
N TYR A 31 -3.78 14.28 0.97
CA TYR A 31 -3.45 13.84 2.32
C TYR A 31 -4.68 14.04 3.24
N ASN A 32 -5.34 12.96 3.66
CA ASN A 32 -6.35 13.03 4.72
C ASN A 32 -5.69 12.74 6.06
N VAL A 33 -5.24 13.80 6.73
CA VAL A 33 -5.15 13.83 8.19
C VAL A 33 -6.55 14.18 8.68
N SER A 34 -7.32 13.19 9.15
CA SER A 34 -8.61 13.48 9.79
C SER A 34 -8.51 13.23 11.29
N SER A 35 -8.42 14.34 12.03
CA SER A 35 -8.71 14.42 13.45
C SER A 35 -10.20 14.18 13.69
N GLY A 36 -10.52 13.25 14.59
CA GLY A 36 -11.74 13.19 15.40
C GLY A 36 -13.09 13.23 14.66
N GLY A 37 -13.75 12.06 14.55
CA GLY A 37 -15.17 11.99 14.23
C GLY A 37 -15.69 10.56 14.25
N ASP A 38 -16.55 10.26 15.23
CA ASP A 38 -17.27 9.00 15.37
C ASP A 38 -18.06 8.67 14.10
N ARG A 39 -17.74 7.52 13.47
CA ARG A 39 -18.49 6.97 12.33
C ARG A 39 -18.39 5.45 12.37
N THR A 40 -19.53 4.78 12.47
CA THR A 40 -19.68 3.38 12.04
C THR A 40 -19.53 3.31 10.52
N VAL A 41 -18.29 3.38 10.02
CA VAL A 41 -17.95 3.21 8.60
C VAL A 41 -17.69 1.73 8.38
N ALA A 42 -18.36 1.11 7.40
CA ALA A 42 -17.93 -0.18 6.87
C ALA A 42 -16.43 -0.06 6.54
N ARG A 43 -15.58 -0.77 7.29
CA ARG A 43 -14.12 -0.68 7.15
C ARG A 43 -13.76 -0.97 5.70
N ARG A 44 -13.17 0.03 5.03
CA ARG A 44 -12.75 -0.14 3.64
C ARG A 44 -11.54 -1.07 3.65
N HIS A 45 -11.56 -2.11 2.83
CA HIS A 45 -10.41 -2.98 2.65
C HIS A 45 -9.18 -2.17 2.25
N GLY A 46 -8.06 -2.43 2.92
CA GLY A 46 -6.83 -1.70 2.65
C GLY A 46 -6.83 -0.25 3.10
N GLU A 47 -7.63 0.08 4.12
CA GLU A 47 -7.42 1.27 4.92
C GLU A 47 -6.05 1.18 5.61
N SER A 48 -5.31 2.28 5.57
CA SER A 48 -3.96 2.33 6.11
C SER A 48 -3.68 3.63 6.83
N GLU A 49 -2.92 3.53 7.91
CA GLU A 49 -2.43 4.65 8.69
C GLU A 49 -0.91 4.71 8.57
N VAL A 50 -0.37 5.93 8.42
CA VAL A 50 1.07 6.19 8.41
C VAL A 50 1.41 7.07 9.61
N HIS A 51 2.39 6.63 10.39
CA HIS A 51 2.91 7.37 11.52
C HIS A 51 4.40 7.64 11.29
N ASN A 52 4.76 8.91 11.13
CA ASN A 52 6.13 9.35 10.92
C ASN A 52 6.57 10.19 12.11
N THR A 53 7.57 9.70 12.84
CA THR A 53 8.15 10.36 14.01
C THR A 53 9.64 10.56 13.81
N ASP A 54 10.28 11.28 14.72
CA ASP A 54 11.74 11.48 14.71
C ASP A 54 12.53 10.19 14.92
N LYS A 55 11.88 9.13 15.42
CA LYS A 55 12.52 7.84 15.74
C LYS A 55 12.22 6.75 14.73
N GLU A 56 10.99 6.71 14.23
CA GLU A 56 10.53 5.66 13.32
C GLU A 56 9.46 6.15 12.34
N PHE A 57 9.43 5.48 11.20
CA PHE A 57 8.37 5.50 10.22
C PHE A 57 7.59 4.18 10.29
N ARG A 58 6.28 4.25 10.49
CA ARG A 58 5.40 3.08 10.69
C ARG A 58 4.20 3.15 9.76
N ILE A 59 3.89 2.03 9.12
CA ILE A 59 2.67 1.81 8.33
C ILE A 59 1.84 0.77 9.08
N ARG A 60 0.52 0.99 9.16
CA ARG A 60 -0.46 -0.02 9.54
C ARG A 60 -1.49 -0.13 8.44
N MET A 61 -1.87 -1.34 8.06
CA MET A 61 -2.87 -1.56 7.01
C MET A 61 -3.78 -2.73 7.35
N ASP A 62 -5.08 -2.54 7.17
CA ASP A 62 -6.09 -3.58 7.32
C ASP A 62 -6.12 -4.50 6.09
N LEU A 63 -5.70 -5.75 6.29
CA LEU A 63 -5.69 -6.81 5.31
C LEU A 63 -6.49 -8.04 5.80
N HIS A 64 -7.54 -7.88 6.60
CA HIS A 64 -8.29 -9.00 7.20
C HIS A 64 -8.90 -10.02 6.23
N HIS A 65 -9.04 -9.69 4.94
CA HIS A 65 -9.45 -10.64 3.89
C HIS A 65 -8.30 -11.37 3.20
N TYR A 66 -7.06 -11.16 3.63
CA TYR A 66 -5.87 -11.79 3.08
C TYR A 66 -5.17 -12.62 4.15
N ARG A 67 -4.68 -13.77 3.74
CA ARG A 67 -3.79 -14.58 4.58
C ARG A 67 -2.36 -14.04 4.51
N PRO A 68 -1.51 -14.26 5.52
CA PRO A 68 -0.12 -13.80 5.49
C PRO A 68 0.64 -14.24 4.24
N GLU A 69 0.36 -15.44 3.72
CA GLU A 69 1.01 -16.00 2.53
C GLU A 69 0.56 -15.34 1.22
N GLU A 70 -0.56 -14.63 1.25
CA GLU A 70 -1.12 -13.88 0.12
C GLU A 70 -0.56 -12.46 0.04
N VAL A 71 0.27 -12.05 1.02
CA VAL A 71 0.84 -10.70 1.13
C VAL A 71 2.32 -10.71 0.81
N LYS A 72 2.70 -9.92 -0.19
CA LYS A 72 4.07 -9.66 -0.59
C LYS A 72 4.45 -8.22 -0.26
N ILE A 73 5.56 -8.06 0.45
CA ILE A 73 6.12 -6.76 0.80
C ILE A 73 7.48 -6.65 0.14
N THR A 74 7.70 -5.55 -0.60
CA THR A 74 9.01 -5.21 -1.14
C THR A 74 9.41 -3.83 -0.66
N SER A 75 10.69 -3.65 -0.36
CA SER A 75 11.26 -2.36 0.03
C SER A 75 12.46 -2.06 -0.85
N ASP A 76 12.54 -0.81 -1.30
CA ASP A 76 13.75 -0.22 -1.85
C ASP A 76 14.15 1.01 -1.02
N ASN A 77 15.15 1.78 -1.45
CA ASN A 77 15.64 2.96 -0.72
C ASN A 77 14.63 4.12 -0.67
N THR A 78 13.59 4.09 -1.50
CA THR A 78 12.67 5.22 -1.75
C THR A 78 11.23 4.89 -1.39
N LYS A 79 10.85 3.62 -1.36
CA LYS A 79 9.46 3.19 -1.14
C LYS A 79 9.35 1.78 -0.58
N ILE A 80 8.22 1.56 0.07
CA ILE A 80 7.69 0.23 0.41
C ILE A 80 6.48 -0.02 -0.48
N THR A 81 6.45 -1.19 -1.12
CA THR A 81 5.31 -1.67 -1.90
C THR A 81 4.71 -2.89 -1.20
N ILE A 82 3.38 -2.88 -1.03
CA ILE A 82 2.62 -3.97 -0.47
C ILE A 82 1.66 -4.44 -1.54
N ASN A 83 1.75 -5.72 -1.93
CA ASN A 83 0.82 -6.38 -2.83
C ASN A 83 0.15 -7.52 -2.07
N ALA A 84 -1.17 -7.53 -1.99
CA ALA A 84 -1.92 -8.61 -1.39
C ALA A 84 -2.93 -9.13 -2.41
N LYS A 85 -2.85 -10.43 -2.71
CA LYS A 85 -3.65 -11.06 -3.76
C LYS A 85 -4.30 -12.33 -3.25
N HIS A 86 -5.62 -12.31 -3.20
CA HIS A 86 -6.46 -13.46 -2.94
C HIS A 86 -7.00 -13.97 -4.28
N GLU A 87 -6.50 -15.12 -4.72
CA GLU A 87 -6.99 -15.77 -5.93
C GLU A 87 -8.44 -16.23 -5.79
N GLU A 88 -9.08 -16.46 -6.93
CA GLU A 88 -10.46 -16.91 -7.01
C GLU A 88 -10.67 -18.18 -6.18
N LYS A 89 -11.41 -18.04 -5.08
CA LYS A 89 -11.80 -19.16 -4.23
C LYS A 89 -13.28 -19.18 -4.03
N GLN A 90 -13.81 -20.40 -3.94
CA GLN A 90 -15.21 -20.59 -3.59
C GLN A 90 -15.42 -20.18 -2.13
N ASP A 91 -16.41 -19.30 -1.91
CA ASP A 91 -16.91 -18.93 -0.59
C ASP A 91 -18.37 -19.39 -0.42
N ASN A 92 -19.03 -18.96 0.65
CA ASN A 92 -20.41 -19.35 0.95
C ASN A 92 -21.44 -18.88 -0.10
N HIS A 93 -21.07 -17.95 -0.98
CA HIS A 93 -21.99 -17.27 -1.90
C HIS A 93 -21.53 -17.28 -3.37
N GLY A 94 -20.37 -17.85 -3.69
CA GLY A 94 -19.87 -17.94 -5.06
C GLY A 94 -18.36 -18.03 -5.09
N PHE A 95 -17.74 -17.33 -6.04
CA PHE A 95 -16.29 -17.20 -6.15
C PHE A 95 -15.88 -15.78 -5.79
N VAL A 96 -14.79 -15.64 -5.04
CA VAL A 96 -14.25 -14.32 -4.71
C VAL A 96 -12.77 -14.24 -5.01
N SER A 97 -12.38 -13.16 -5.68
CA SER A 97 -11.02 -12.74 -5.93
C SER A 97 -10.84 -11.30 -5.44
N ARG A 98 -9.71 -10.99 -4.81
CA ARG A 98 -9.40 -9.65 -4.30
C ARG A 98 -7.92 -9.36 -4.52
N GLU A 99 -7.59 -8.16 -4.96
CA GLU A 99 -6.20 -7.71 -5.06
C GLU A 99 -6.09 -6.26 -4.59
N ILE A 100 -5.03 -5.96 -3.84
CA ILE A 100 -4.67 -4.60 -3.47
C ILE A 100 -3.16 -4.39 -3.61
N THR A 101 -2.81 -3.23 -4.17
CA THR A 101 -1.43 -2.74 -4.16
C THR A 101 -1.38 -1.35 -3.53
N ARG A 102 -0.50 -1.16 -2.55
CA ARG A 102 -0.21 0.13 -1.92
C ARG A 102 1.27 0.42 -1.97
N ILE A 103 1.62 1.67 -2.26
CA ILE A 103 3.01 2.14 -2.31
C ILE A 103 3.15 3.31 -1.36
N TYR A 104 4.12 3.24 -0.46
CA TYR A 104 4.45 4.29 0.50
C TYR A 104 5.85 4.81 0.22
N LYS A 105 5.97 6.11 -0.01
CA LYS A 105 7.28 6.75 -0.12
C LYS A 105 7.94 6.76 1.25
N LEU A 106 9.19 6.31 1.30
CA LEU A 106 10.03 6.39 2.49
C LEU A 106 10.61 7.81 2.63
N PRO A 107 10.62 8.36 3.85
CA PRO A 107 11.41 9.54 4.16
C PRO A 107 12.93 9.30 3.95
N GLU A 108 13.70 10.33 3.63
CA GLU A 108 15.14 10.20 3.31
C GLU A 108 16.02 9.86 4.52
N ASP A 109 15.51 10.17 5.70
CA ASP A 109 16.11 9.98 7.02
C ASP A 109 15.84 8.59 7.60
N VAL A 110 15.21 7.67 6.88
CA VAL A 110 15.08 6.27 7.34
C VAL A 110 16.33 5.45 7.05
N ASP A 111 16.62 4.46 7.89
CA ASP A 111 17.60 3.42 7.61
C ASP A 111 16.92 2.27 6.83
N PRO A 112 17.25 2.06 5.53
CA PRO A 112 16.63 1.01 4.72
C PRO A 112 16.87 -0.41 5.25
N LYS A 113 17.89 -0.63 6.08
CA LYS A 113 18.19 -1.96 6.65
C LYS A 113 17.34 -2.29 7.87
N SER A 114 16.66 -1.30 8.44
CA SER A 114 15.87 -1.44 9.67
C SER A 114 14.40 -1.83 9.43
N VAL A 115 14.03 -2.12 8.18
CA VAL A 115 12.65 -2.48 7.80
C VAL A 115 12.26 -3.80 8.47
N THR A 116 11.17 -3.77 9.21
CA THR A 116 10.56 -4.94 9.84
C THR A 116 9.06 -4.96 9.56
N SER A 117 8.48 -6.14 9.42
CA SER A 117 7.05 -6.32 9.19
C SER A 117 6.47 -7.43 10.06
N ALA A 118 5.21 -7.27 10.46
CA ALA A 118 4.45 -8.28 11.19
C ALA A 118 2.96 -8.13 10.90
N MET A 119 2.26 -9.25 10.74
CA MET A 119 0.80 -9.29 10.66
C MET A 119 0.24 -9.92 11.93
N ASN A 120 -0.79 -9.33 12.52
CA ASN A 120 -1.45 -9.89 13.69
C ASN A 120 -2.60 -10.84 13.31
N ALA A 121 -3.18 -11.52 14.32
CA ALA A 121 -4.29 -12.46 14.13
C ALA A 121 -5.58 -11.82 13.58
N HIS A 122 -5.69 -10.49 13.62
CA HIS A 122 -6.81 -9.74 13.05
C HIS A 122 -6.57 -9.31 11.60
N GLY A 123 -5.46 -9.74 10.98
CA GLY A 123 -5.10 -9.37 9.61
C GLY A 123 -4.61 -7.93 9.46
N ILE A 124 -4.20 -7.28 10.54
CA ILE A 124 -3.59 -5.96 10.47
C ILE A 124 -2.09 -6.13 10.25
N LEU A 125 -1.61 -5.65 9.10
CA LEU A 125 -0.19 -5.58 8.78
C LEU A 125 0.43 -4.33 9.40
N SER A 126 1.55 -4.48 10.10
CA SER A 126 2.39 -3.38 10.57
C SER A 126 3.77 -3.48 9.94
N ILE A 127 4.25 -2.39 9.36
CA ILE A 127 5.62 -2.25 8.86
C ILE A 127 6.29 -1.10 9.63
N LYS A 128 7.52 -1.29 10.08
CA LYS A 128 8.30 -0.29 10.81
C LYS A 128 9.68 -0.13 10.18
N VAL A 129 10.14 1.11 10.14
CA VAL A 129 11.48 1.49 9.68
C VAL A 129 12.02 2.50 10.68
N GLN A 130 13.22 2.28 11.18
CA GLN A 130 13.90 3.20 12.09
C GLN A 130 14.47 4.39 11.32
N LYS A 131 14.53 5.54 11.98
CA LYS A 131 15.24 6.73 11.49
C LYS A 131 16.73 6.56 11.72
N LYS A 132 17.54 7.10 10.81
CA LYS A 132 19.00 7.20 10.99
C LYS A 132 19.25 8.01 12.25
N SER A 133 20.08 7.51 13.16
CA SER A 133 20.58 8.33 14.26
C SER A 133 21.27 9.57 13.67
N PRO A 134 21.17 10.75 14.32
CA PRO A 134 22.05 11.85 13.99
C PRO A 134 23.48 11.33 14.15
N GLU A 135 24.26 11.29 13.08
CA GLU A 135 25.68 10.99 13.19
C GLU A 135 26.27 12.09 14.09
N GLU A 136 26.84 11.71 15.23
CA GLU A 136 27.59 12.67 16.04
C GLU A 136 28.64 13.32 15.13
N PRO A 137 28.79 14.65 15.14
CA PRO A 137 29.76 15.33 14.31
C PRO A 137 31.14 14.79 14.66
N LYS A 138 31.68 13.91 13.81
CA LYS A 138 33.05 13.43 13.92
C LYS A 138 33.94 14.67 13.74
N GLU A 139 34.63 15.08 14.80
CA GLU A 139 35.63 16.15 14.70
C GLU A 139 36.63 15.76 13.61
N ILE A 140 36.65 16.53 12.52
CA ILE A 140 37.65 16.37 11.46
C ILE A 140 38.84 17.25 11.85
N PRO A 141 40.01 16.69 12.22
CA PRO A 141 41.17 17.50 12.54
C PRO A 141 41.63 18.25 11.28
N ILE A 142 41.66 19.59 11.36
CA ILE A 142 42.15 20.45 10.27
C ILE A 142 43.66 20.64 10.46
N PRO A 143 44.52 20.19 9.53
CA PRO A 143 45.96 20.40 9.63
C PRO A 143 46.31 21.87 9.39
N VAL A 144 47.13 22.45 10.26
CA VAL A 144 47.68 23.81 10.08
C VAL A 144 48.96 23.73 9.24
N THR A 145 48.96 24.35 8.07
CA THR A 145 50.16 24.52 7.22
C THR A 145 50.78 25.90 7.44
N PHE A 146 52.07 25.93 7.78
CA PHE A 146 52.89 27.15 7.82
C PHE A 146 53.60 27.34 6.47
N LYS A 147 53.69 28.59 5.97
CA LYS A 147 54.42 28.95 4.74
C LYS A 147 55.71 29.69 5.09
#